data_AF-A0A1H9FJP5-F1
#
_entry.id   AF-A0A1H9FJP5-F1
#
_cell.length_a   1.000
_cell.length_b   1.000
_cell.length_c   1.000
_cell.angle_alpha   90.00
_cell.angle_beta   90.00
_cell.angle_gamma   90.00
#
_symmetry.space_group_name_H-M   'P 1'
#
loop_
_entity.id
_entity.type
_entity.pdbx_description
1 polymer ?
#
loop_
_entity_poly.entity_id
_entity_poly.type
_entity_poly.pdbx_seq_one_letter_code
_entity_poly.pdbx_strand_id
1 'polypeptide(L)'
;MKQCINCMTRLPRKEVTEVAWCGLCAPCLQVVSDQMKVLHDRPGGAAVQIQQCGWCGVARSCGVGWRTRCLVCLDDRSVPDPAVQKIAHRLELDGTWRENSELIAATTVKVRLAKYFRPGWTVLATDVHGLPWTGYRWLTKSHGTWGRDDETGEVRRLKRVRGEEDMLYLVRYGTVLKFGRGTADRVSAHVAQGAVPVIVLCAPSQQVVVARDRLRRLHRGEMVSQRTPVDLFAVLPDGLDVTDRFPRS
;
A
#
# COMPACT_ATOMS: atom_id res chain seq x y z
N MET A 1 23.96 -20.99 7.06
CA MET A 1 23.99 -20.39 8.42
C MET A 1 22.85 -19.38 8.46
N LYS A 2 21.88 -19.52 9.37
CA LYS A 2 20.80 -18.50 9.48
C LYS A 2 21.37 -17.31 10.26
N GLN A 3 20.94 -16.09 9.95
CA GLN A 3 21.30 -14.88 10.70
C GLN A 3 20.06 -14.34 11.40
N CYS A 4 20.25 -13.72 12.56
CA CYS A 4 19.21 -12.93 13.20
C CYS A 4 18.85 -11.77 12.28
N ILE A 5 17.61 -11.66 11.84
CA ILE A 5 17.20 -10.59 10.93
C ILE A 5 17.30 -9.20 11.57
N ASN A 6 17.27 -9.16 12.90
CA ASN A 6 17.28 -7.91 13.64
C ASN A 6 18.69 -7.34 13.81
N CYS A 7 19.61 -8.17 14.32
CA CYS A 7 20.96 -7.76 14.73
C CYS A 7 22.09 -8.44 13.93
N MET A 8 21.76 -9.26 12.93
CA MET A 8 22.69 -9.98 12.04
C MET A 8 23.60 -11.02 12.71
N THR A 9 23.47 -11.24 14.02
CA THR A 9 24.17 -12.31 14.75
C THR A 9 23.95 -13.65 14.07
N ARG A 10 25.03 -14.41 13.87
CA ARG A 10 24.98 -15.76 13.30
C ARG A 10 24.23 -16.69 14.26
N LEU A 11 23.25 -17.42 13.73
CA LEU A 11 22.44 -18.37 14.50
C LEU A 11 22.86 -19.81 14.21
N PRO A 12 23.01 -20.66 15.25
CA PRO A 12 23.14 -22.09 15.06
C PRO A 12 21.85 -22.66 14.44
N ARG A 13 21.98 -23.63 13.53
CA ARG A 13 20.84 -24.16 12.74
C ARG A 13 19.68 -24.71 13.57
N LYS A 14 19.93 -25.13 14.82
CA LYS A 14 18.95 -25.79 15.71
C LYS A 14 18.17 -24.85 16.63
N GLU A 15 18.49 -23.55 16.69
CA GLU A 15 17.94 -22.62 17.70
C GLU A 15 17.25 -21.39 17.08
N VAL A 16 16.64 -21.55 15.90
CA VAL A 16 16.02 -20.41 15.21
C VAL A 16 14.52 -20.42 15.43
N THR A 17 14.06 -19.56 16.33
CA THR A 17 12.63 -19.18 16.38
C THR A 17 12.35 -18.19 15.25
N GLU A 18 11.30 -18.44 14.48
CA GLU A 18 10.89 -17.56 13.39
C GLU A 18 9.84 -16.54 13.87
N VAL A 19 10.09 -15.27 13.56
CA VAL A 19 9.21 -14.13 13.80
C VAL A 19 8.93 -13.51 12.44
N ALA A 20 7.66 -13.51 12.01
CA ALA A 20 7.28 -13.10 10.66
C ALA A 20 8.25 -13.64 9.58
N TRP A 21 8.42 -14.97 9.52
CA TRP A 21 9.23 -15.67 8.52
C TRP A 21 10.76 -15.46 8.60
N CYS A 22 11.24 -14.77 9.62
CA CYS A 22 12.66 -14.46 9.79
C CYS A 22 13.20 -14.99 11.11
N GLY A 23 14.42 -15.50 11.12
CA GLY A 23 15.07 -16.01 12.33
C GLY A 23 15.52 -14.90 13.27
N LEU A 24 15.28 -15.04 14.58
CA LEU A 24 15.80 -14.13 15.61
C LEU A 24 16.65 -14.89 16.64
N CYS A 25 17.65 -14.21 17.21
CA CYS A 25 18.34 -14.68 18.42
C CYS A 25 17.45 -14.50 19.66
N ALA A 26 17.73 -15.24 20.73
CA ALA A 26 16.96 -15.18 21.97
C ALA A 26 16.83 -13.74 22.56
N PRO A 27 17.88 -12.88 22.56
CA PRO A 27 17.72 -11.49 23.01
C PRO A 27 16.75 -10.67 22.16
N CYS A 28 16.78 -10.80 20.84
CA CYS A 28 15.85 -10.07 19.96
C CYS A 28 14.42 -10.62 20.05
N LEU A 29 14.26 -11.89 20.44
CA LEU A 29 12.96 -12.49 20.68
C LEU A 29 12.27 -11.89 21.91
N GLN A 30 13.01 -11.53 22.96
CA GLN A 30 12.43 -10.89 24.15
C GLN A 30 11.77 -9.54 23.79
N VAL A 31 12.41 -8.76 22.93
CA VAL A 31 11.89 -7.48 22.42
C VAL A 31 10.52 -7.65 21.78
N VAL A 32 10.36 -8.71 21.00
CA VAL A 32 9.09 -9.02 20.31
C VAL A 32 7.96 -9.24 21.33
N SER A 33 8.23 -10.03 22.37
CA SER A 33 7.25 -10.32 23.44
C SER A 33 6.88 -9.09 24.26
N ASP A 34 7.85 -8.19 24.49
CA ASP A 34 7.64 -6.98 25.27
C ASP A 34 6.85 -5.93 24.46
N GLN A 35 7.19 -5.79 23.18
CA GLN A 35 6.69 -4.73 22.32
C GLN A 35 5.28 -4.99 21.78
N MET A 36 4.97 -6.22 21.34
CA MET A 36 3.72 -6.52 20.64
C MET A 36 2.74 -7.25 21.56
N LYS A 37 1.57 -6.63 21.78
CA LYS A 37 0.49 -7.18 22.60
C LYS A 37 -0.71 -7.54 21.74
N VAL A 38 -1.44 -8.59 22.11
CA VAL A 38 -2.67 -8.98 21.40
C VAL A 38 -3.75 -7.96 21.70
N LEU A 39 -4.28 -7.33 20.64
CA LEU A 39 -5.40 -6.41 20.69
C LEU A 39 -6.72 -7.14 20.41
N HIS A 40 -6.74 -8.03 19.42
CA HIS A 40 -7.88 -8.92 19.16
C HIS A 40 -7.38 -10.35 18.93
N ASP A 41 -7.93 -11.30 19.69
CA ASP A 41 -7.68 -12.73 19.49
C ASP A 41 -8.83 -13.35 18.70
N ARG A 42 -8.51 -13.93 17.54
CA ARG A 42 -9.45 -14.63 16.66
C ARG A 42 -10.76 -13.88 16.37
N PRO A 43 -10.72 -12.61 15.91
CA PRO A 43 -11.92 -11.84 15.63
C PRO A 43 -12.81 -12.55 14.60
N GLY A 44 -14.11 -12.66 14.90
CA GLY A 44 -15.08 -13.39 14.07
C GLY A 44 -14.74 -14.87 13.88
N GLY A 45 -14.00 -15.48 14.82
CA GLY A 45 -13.57 -16.89 14.77
C GLY A 45 -12.40 -17.17 13.81
N ALA A 46 -11.82 -16.15 13.18
CA ALA A 46 -10.74 -16.34 12.23
C ALA A 46 -9.43 -16.78 12.91
N ALA A 47 -8.61 -17.57 12.22
CA ALA A 47 -7.29 -18.00 12.69
C ALA A 47 -6.21 -16.89 12.57
N VAL A 48 -6.53 -15.69 13.06
CA VAL A 48 -5.67 -14.48 13.03
C VAL A 48 -5.71 -13.78 14.39
N GLN A 49 -4.61 -13.14 14.77
CA GLN A 49 -4.50 -12.20 15.88
C GLN A 49 -4.16 -10.81 15.35
N ILE A 50 -4.83 -9.78 15.85
CA ILE A 50 -4.43 -8.38 15.66
C ILE A 50 -3.54 -8.03 16.85
N GLN A 51 -2.29 -7.69 16.59
CA GLN A 51 -1.33 -7.27 17.60
C GLN A 51 -1.01 -5.80 17.46
N GLN A 52 -0.87 -5.10 18.58
CA GLN A 52 -0.56 -3.68 18.65
C GLN A 52 0.79 -3.46 19.33
N CYS A 53 1.60 -2.57 18.77
CA CYS A 53 2.82 -2.10 19.41
C CYS A 53 2.47 -1.26 20.64
N GLY A 54 2.95 -1.65 21.82
CA GLY A 54 2.76 -0.90 23.06
C GLY A 54 3.47 0.46 23.09
N TRP A 55 4.39 0.73 22.16
CA TRP A 55 5.15 1.99 22.13
C TRP A 55 4.55 3.03 21.17
N CYS A 56 4.19 2.64 19.94
CA CYS A 56 3.64 3.56 18.94
C CYS A 56 2.18 3.30 18.54
N GLY A 57 1.55 2.27 19.10
CA GLY A 57 0.15 1.94 18.80
C GLY A 57 -0.10 1.36 17.41
N VAL A 58 0.92 1.21 16.55
CA VAL A 58 0.76 0.60 15.22
C VAL A 58 0.36 -0.85 15.35
N ALA A 59 -0.73 -1.23 14.69
CA ALA A 59 -1.27 -2.58 14.73
C ALA A 59 -1.00 -3.38 13.45
N ARG A 60 -0.98 -4.71 13.59
CA ARG A 60 -0.74 -5.67 12.50
C ARG A 60 -1.50 -6.97 12.70
N SER A 61 -1.86 -7.61 11.60
CA SER A 61 -2.52 -8.92 11.61
C SER A 61 -1.51 -10.04 11.37
N CYS A 62 -1.53 -11.05 12.24
CA CYS A 62 -0.64 -12.21 12.22
C CYS A 62 -1.44 -13.49 12.42
N GLY A 63 -0.95 -14.64 11.95
CA GLY A 63 -1.55 -15.93 12.31
C GLY A 63 -1.55 -16.15 13.83
N VAL A 64 -2.47 -16.97 14.34
CA VAL A 64 -2.51 -17.27 15.78
C VAL A 64 -1.20 -17.90 16.25
N GLY A 65 -0.63 -17.38 17.35
CA GLY A 65 0.64 -17.85 17.91
C GLY A 65 1.88 -17.37 17.16
N TRP A 66 1.70 -16.62 16.07
CA TRP A 66 2.80 -16.02 15.34
C TRP A 66 3.37 -14.85 16.11
N ARG A 67 4.70 -14.81 16.17
CA ARG A 67 5.44 -13.74 16.81
C ARG A 67 5.77 -12.66 15.80
N THR A 68 5.76 -11.43 16.24
CA THR A 68 6.04 -10.29 15.38
C THR A 68 6.65 -9.10 16.10
N ARG A 69 7.40 -8.24 15.38
CA ARG A 69 7.91 -6.96 15.88
C ARG A 69 7.15 -5.77 15.26
N CYS A 70 7.22 -4.60 15.90
CA CYS A 70 6.86 -3.35 15.25
C CYS A 70 7.91 -2.97 14.20
N LEU A 71 7.44 -2.49 13.05
CA LEU A 71 8.30 -2.10 11.92
C LEU A 71 8.65 -0.61 11.95
N VAL A 72 7.99 0.15 12.84
CA VAL A 72 8.14 1.59 13.01
C VAL A 72 9.00 1.92 14.23
N CYS A 73 8.89 1.16 15.32
CA CYS A 73 9.74 1.37 16.49
C CYS A 73 10.99 0.51 16.39
N LEU A 74 11.98 1.03 15.67
CA LEU A 74 13.31 0.43 15.61
C LEU A 74 14.13 0.88 16.82
N ASP A 75 15.10 0.08 17.21
CA ASP A 75 15.99 0.34 18.34
C ASP A 75 17.45 0.03 17.97
N ASP A 76 18.37 0.20 18.91
CA ASP A 76 19.81 0.02 18.71
C ASP A 76 20.23 -1.41 18.36
N ARG A 77 19.32 -2.37 18.49
CA ARG A 77 19.54 -3.76 18.09
C ARG A 77 19.19 -4.01 16.62
N SER A 78 18.60 -3.01 15.96
CA SER A 78 18.17 -3.07 14.58
C SER A 78 19.32 -2.66 13.66
N VAL A 79 19.48 -3.34 12.53
CA VAL A 79 20.48 -2.98 11.50
C VAL A 79 19.82 -2.39 10.25
N PRO A 80 20.57 -1.60 9.43
CA PRO A 80 20.05 -1.09 8.16
C PRO A 80 19.70 -2.23 7.18
N ASP A 81 18.54 -2.12 6.52
CA ASP A 81 18.23 -2.93 5.33
C ASP A 81 18.68 -2.17 4.06
N PRO A 82 19.63 -2.70 3.26
CA PRO A 82 20.08 -2.07 2.02
C PRO A 82 18.96 -1.73 1.02
N ALA A 83 17.88 -2.52 0.96
CA ALA A 83 16.77 -2.24 0.07
C ALA A 83 15.89 -1.09 0.57
N VAL A 84 15.76 -0.90 1.89
CA VAL A 84 15.15 0.31 2.46
C VAL A 84 16.04 1.53 2.21
N GLN A 85 17.36 1.39 2.33
CA GLN A 85 18.29 2.49 2.02
C GLN A 85 18.23 2.91 0.55
N LYS A 86 18.05 1.97 -0.39
CA LYS A 86 17.80 2.29 -1.81
C LYS A 86 16.49 3.07 -2.00
N ILE A 87 15.46 2.79 -1.21
CA ILE A 87 14.20 3.55 -1.24
C ILE A 87 14.43 4.96 -0.67
N ALA A 88 15.11 5.07 0.47
CA ALA A 88 15.43 6.35 1.09
C ALA A 88 16.22 7.27 0.14
N HIS A 89 17.25 6.73 -0.51
CA HIS A 89 18.03 7.45 -1.52
C HIS A 89 17.17 7.93 -2.70
N ARG A 90 16.28 7.08 -3.21
CA ARG A 90 15.35 7.45 -4.30
C ARG A 90 14.35 8.53 -3.89
N LEU A 91 13.97 8.55 -2.62
CA LEU A 91 13.08 9.54 -2.03
C LEU A 91 13.83 10.78 -1.54
N GLU A 92 15.15 10.84 -1.74
CA GLU A 92 16.01 11.96 -1.34
C GLU A 92 15.89 12.29 0.16
N LEU A 93 15.71 11.26 1.00
CA LEU A 93 15.65 11.42 2.45
C LEU A 93 17.06 11.63 3.02
N ASP A 94 17.22 12.68 3.82
CA ASP A 94 18.49 13.14 4.41
C ASP A 94 18.68 12.72 5.88
N GLY A 95 17.71 12.00 6.45
CA GLY A 95 17.79 11.46 7.81
C GLY A 95 18.77 10.29 7.96
N THR A 96 18.98 9.86 9.21
CA THR A 96 19.71 8.63 9.52
C THR A 96 19.02 7.41 8.90
N TRP A 97 19.77 6.32 8.74
CA TRP A 97 19.19 5.07 8.21
C TRP A 97 17.96 4.61 9.03
N ARG A 98 17.96 4.87 10.35
CA ARG A 98 16.87 4.52 11.25
C ARG A 98 15.65 5.38 10.97
N GLU A 99 15.78 6.70 11.06
CA GLU A 99 14.69 7.64 10.79
C GLU A 99 14.03 7.38 9.43
N ASN A 100 14.85 7.17 8.40
CA ASN A 100 14.36 6.84 7.06
C ASN A 100 13.60 5.52 7.03
N SER A 101 14.08 4.49 7.74
CA SER A 101 13.40 3.19 7.81
C SER A 101 12.07 3.29 8.54
N GLU A 102 12.02 4.03 9.64
CA GLU A 102 10.80 4.26 10.43
C GLU A 102 9.76 5.03 9.60
N LEU A 103 10.18 6.09 8.90
CA LEU A 103 9.32 6.87 8.01
C LEU A 103 8.76 6.00 6.86
N ILE A 104 9.62 5.24 6.18
CA ILE A 104 9.22 4.36 5.08
C ILE A 104 8.25 3.29 5.57
N ALA A 105 8.50 2.70 6.75
CA ALA A 105 7.63 1.69 7.34
C ALA A 105 6.26 2.27 7.73
N ALA A 106 6.25 3.38 8.45
CA ALA A 106 5.02 4.07 8.85
C ALA A 106 4.18 4.48 7.64
N THR A 107 4.84 5.04 6.61
CA THR A 107 4.19 5.44 5.36
C THR A 107 3.64 4.22 4.62
N THR A 108 4.40 3.13 4.52
CA THR A 108 3.93 1.91 3.85
C THR A 108 2.70 1.31 4.54
N VAL A 109 2.71 1.24 5.88
CA VAL A 109 1.56 0.79 6.66
C VAL A 109 0.35 1.70 6.38
N LYS A 110 0.53 3.02 6.50
CA LYS A 110 -0.54 4.01 6.28
C LYS A 110 -1.13 3.91 4.87
N VAL A 111 -0.29 3.84 3.83
CA VAL A 111 -0.70 3.68 2.43
C VAL A 111 -1.41 2.35 2.19
N ARG A 112 -0.99 1.25 2.85
CA ARG A 112 -1.67 -0.05 2.73
C ARG A 112 -3.05 -0.01 3.38
N LEU A 113 -3.17 0.53 4.60
CA LEU A 113 -4.43 0.62 5.33
C LEU A 113 -5.42 1.55 4.62
N ALA A 114 -4.95 2.67 4.05
CA ALA A 114 -5.79 3.61 3.31
C ALA A 114 -6.57 2.95 2.15
N LYS A 115 -6.04 1.87 1.54
CA LYS A 115 -6.73 1.11 0.47
C LYS A 115 -7.99 0.37 0.94
N TYR A 116 -8.24 0.33 2.24
CA TYR A 116 -9.36 -0.37 2.86
C TYR A 116 -10.30 0.57 3.62
N PHE A 117 -9.99 1.88 3.60
CA PHE A 117 -10.86 2.90 4.17
C PHE A 117 -12.24 2.84 3.53
N ARG A 118 -13.28 2.93 4.35
CA ARG A 118 -14.67 3.10 3.94
C ARG A 118 -15.42 3.82 5.08
N PRO A 119 -16.46 4.61 4.79
CA PRO A 119 -17.30 5.22 5.83
C PRO A 119 -17.89 4.18 6.79
N GLY A 120 -18.02 4.53 8.07
CA GLY A 120 -18.53 3.66 9.14
C GLY A 120 -17.58 2.55 9.60
N TRP A 121 -16.31 2.59 9.17
CA TRP A 121 -15.31 1.58 9.51
C TRP A 121 -13.96 2.21 9.88
N THR A 122 -13.46 1.85 11.06
CA THR A 122 -12.07 2.09 11.45
C THR A 122 -11.17 0.95 10.93
N VAL A 123 -10.26 1.25 10.00
CA VAL A 123 -9.26 0.26 9.53
C VAL A 123 -8.17 0.10 10.60
N LEU A 124 -8.02 -1.12 11.14
CA LEU A 124 -7.15 -1.38 12.28
C LEU A 124 -5.74 -1.81 11.86
N ALA A 125 -5.65 -2.83 11.01
CA ALA A 125 -4.41 -3.58 10.84
C ALA A 125 -4.34 -4.28 9.48
N THR A 126 -3.13 -4.45 8.98
CA THR A 126 -2.82 -5.27 7.81
C THR A 126 -1.55 -6.05 8.05
N ASP A 127 -1.32 -7.08 7.25
CA ASP A 127 0.00 -7.66 7.13
C ASP A 127 0.90 -6.78 6.24
N VAL A 128 1.99 -6.28 6.84
CA VAL A 128 3.06 -5.65 6.09
C VAL A 128 4.23 -6.61 6.07
N HIS A 129 4.44 -7.20 4.90
CA HIS A 129 5.52 -8.14 4.67
C HIS A 129 6.84 -7.40 4.48
N GLY A 130 7.90 -7.94 5.09
CA GLY A 130 9.26 -7.54 4.80
C GLY A 130 9.55 -6.06 5.02
N LEU A 131 8.99 -5.39 6.04
CA LEU A 131 9.56 -4.13 6.50
C LEU A 131 10.08 -4.31 7.93
N PRO A 132 11.17 -3.63 8.34
CA PRO A 132 12.13 -3.01 7.42
C PRO A 132 12.85 -4.04 6.53
N TRP A 133 12.69 -5.35 6.77
CA TRP A 133 13.48 -6.43 6.15
C TRP A 133 12.90 -6.95 4.81
N THR A 134 13.00 -6.13 3.77
CA THR A 134 12.40 -6.27 2.42
C THR A 134 13.00 -7.39 1.56
N GLY A 135 14.03 -8.09 2.05
CA GLY A 135 14.81 -9.06 1.27
C GLY A 135 14.23 -10.47 1.14
N TYR A 136 13.30 -10.90 2.00
CA TYR A 136 12.87 -12.31 2.03
C TYR A 136 11.52 -12.53 1.35
N ARG A 137 11.54 -12.81 0.04
CA ARG A 137 10.37 -13.12 -0.82
C ARG A 137 9.79 -14.53 -0.65
N TRP A 138 9.71 -15.09 0.57
CA TRP A 138 9.02 -16.37 0.72
C TRP A 138 7.51 -16.14 0.66
N LEU A 139 6.94 -16.54 -0.49
CA LEU A 139 5.53 -16.61 -0.87
C LEU A 139 4.65 -17.07 0.29
N THR A 140 4.08 -16.16 1.07
CA THR A 140 3.19 -16.52 2.17
C THR A 140 1.82 -15.85 2.05
N LYS A 141 0.81 -16.63 2.44
CA LYS A 141 -0.60 -16.28 2.40
C LYS A 141 -0.83 -15.04 3.25
N SER A 142 -1.40 -14.00 2.64
CA SER A 142 -1.75 -12.79 3.38
C SER A 142 -2.75 -13.10 4.50
N HIS A 143 -2.51 -12.58 5.71
CA HIS A 143 -3.42 -12.64 6.86
C HIS A 143 -4.57 -11.61 6.74
N GLY A 144 -4.56 -10.81 5.68
CA GLY A 144 -5.60 -9.85 5.33
C GLY A 144 -5.46 -8.49 6.01
N THR A 145 -6.38 -7.60 5.66
CA THR A 145 -6.57 -6.32 6.32
C THR A 145 -7.86 -6.38 7.13
N TRP A 146 -7.86 -5.78 8.30
CA TRP A 146 -8.90 -5.90 9.32
C TRP A 146 -9.39 -4.53 9.75
N GLY A 147 -10.67 -4.46 10.07
CA GLY A 147 -11.34 -3.23 10.47
C GLY A 147 -12.37 -3.51 11.54
N ARG A 148 -12.71 -2.46 12.27
CA ARG A 148 -13.80 -2.42 13.24
C ARG A 148 -14.96 -1.63 12.65
N ASP A 149 -16.15 -2.18 12.76
CA ASP A 149 -17.38 -1.46 12.49
C ASP A 149 -17.59 -0.39 13.57
N ASP A 150 -17.83 0.86 13.16
CA ASP A 150 -17.91 1.97 14.12
C ASP A 150 -19.23 1.98 14.93
N GLU A 151 -20.28 1.31 14.45
CA GLU A 151 -21.58 1.23 15.13
C GLU A 151 -21.65 0.03 16.08
N THR A 152 -21.28 -1.15 15.59
CA THR A 152 -21.42 -2.43 16.30
C THR A 152 -20.18 -2.82 17.08
N GLY A 153 -19.02 -2.22 16.78
CA GLY A 153 -17.73 -2.61 17.33
C GLY A 153 -17.21 -3.95 16.79
N GLU A 154 -17.90 -4.59 15.84
CA GLU A 154 -17.51 -5.88 15.27
C GLU A 154 -16.17 -5.75 14.53
N VAL A 155 -15.22 -6.64 14.83
CA VAL A 155 -13.95 -6.72 14.11
C VAL A 155 -14.01 -7.83 13.08
N ARG A 156 -13.82 -7.48 11.81
CA ARG A 156 -13.85 -8.44 10.70
C ARG A 156 -12.79 -8.17 9.66
N ARG A 157 -12.50 -9.20 8.86
CA ARG A 157 -11.59 -9.07 7.73
C ARG A 157 -12.22 -8.16 6.70
N LEU A 158 -11.57 -7.04 6.44
CA LEU A 158 -11.96 -6.17 5.34
C LEU A 158 -11.53 -6.84 4.04
N LYS A 159 -12.50 -7.06 3.17
CA LYS A 159 -12.18 -7.22 1.76
C LYS A 159 -11.63 -5.88 1.30
N ARG A 160 -10.54 -5.93 0.54
CA ARG A 160 -10.08 -4.75 -0.20
C ARG A 160 -11.29 -4.19 -0.90
N VAL A 161 -11.52 -2.89 -0.78
CA VAL A 161 -12.45 -2.21 -1.68
C VAL A 161 -11.86 -2.49 -3.06
N ARG A 162 -12.44 -3.47 -3.78
CA ARG A 162 -12.15 -3.65 -5.21
C ARG A 162 -12.57 -2.31 -5.77
N GLY A 163 -11.56 -1.52 -6.12
CA GLY A 163 -11.75 -0.09 -6.35
C GLY A 163 -12.95 0.07 -7.25
N GLU A 164 -13.81 1.02 -6.91
CA GLU A 164 -14.71 1.56 -7.90
C GLU A 164 -13.91 1.74 -9.19
N GLU A 165 -14.50 1.28 -10.28
CA GLU A 165 -14.00 1.55 -11.62
C GLU A 165 -13.62 3.04 -11.71
N ASP A 166 -12.34 3.31 -12.00
CA ASP A 166 -11.83 4.67 -12.20
C ASP A 166 -11.60 4.82 -13.69
N MET A 167 -11.66 6.05 -14.18
CA MET A 167 -11.52 6.32 -15.60
C MET A 167 -10.24 7.09 -15.87
N LEU A 168 -9.46 6.63 -16.85
CA LEU A 168 -8.44 7.42 -17.50
C LEU A 168 -9.12 8.11 -18.70
N TYR A 169 -9.18 9.43 -18.71
CA TYR A 169 -9.85 10.17 -19.78
C TYR A 169 -8.87 11.03 -20.57
N LEU A 170 -9.21 11.25 -21.84
CA LEU A 170 -8.69 12.27 -22.73
C LEU A 170 -9.91 13.07 -23.24
N VAL A 171 -9.94 14.36 -22.92
CA VAL A 171 -11.00 15.29 -23.34
C VAL A 171 -10.38 16.45 -24.10
N ARG A 172 -11.16 17.06 -24.99
CA ARG A 172 -10.74 18.22 -25.80
C ARG A 172 -11.50 19.47 -25.40
N TYR A 173 -10.77 20.55 -25.12
CA TYR A 173 -11.28 21.91 -24.96
C TYR A 173 -10.78 22.76 -26.12
N GLY A 174 -11.63 23.00 -27.13
CA GLY A 174 -11.23 23.74 -28.33
C GLY A 174 -9.98 23.12 -29.00
N THR A 175 -8.84 23.80 -28.89
CA THR A 175 -7.54 23.42 -29.46
C THR A 175 -6.59 22.72 -28.49
N VAL A 176 -7.04 22.46 -27.25
CA VAL A 176 -6.26 21.82 -26.18
C VAL A 176 -6.82 20.44 -25.88
N LEU A 177 -5.93 19.46 -25.73
CA LEU A 177 -6.25 18.15 -25.18
C LEU A 177 -5.86 18.13 -23.70
N LYS A 178 -6.74 17.58 -22.86
CA LYS A 178 -6.48 17.33 -21.45
C LYS A 178 -6.67 15.86 -21.17
N PHE A 179 -5.64 15.22 -20.60
CA PHE A 179 -5.78 13.90 -20.04
C PHE A 179 -5.79 13.95 -18.51
N GLY A 180 -6.42 12.96 -17.88
CA GLY A 180 -6.50 12.89 -16.43
C GLY A 180 -7.16 11.61 -15.97
N ARG A 181 -7.44 11.54 -14.66
CA ARG A 181 -8.19 10.43 -14.07
C ARG A 181 -9.35 10.91 -13.23
N GLY A 182 -10.37 10.09 -13.06
CA GLY A 182 -11.48 10.34 -12.16
C GLY A 182 -12.67 9.43 -12.40
N THR A 183 -13.71 9.64 -11.61
CA THR A 183 -14.99 8.94 -11.72
C THR A 183 -15.79 9.40 -12.94
N ALA A 184 -16.91 8.72 -13.23
CA ALA A 184 -17.86 9.16 -14.25
C ALA A 184 -18.31 10.61 -14.04
N ASP A 185 -18.61 11.00 -12.80
CA ASP A 185 -18.98 12.39 -12.46
C ASP A 185 -17.92 13.41 -12.86
N ARG A 186 -16.64 13.06 -12.74
CA ARG A 186 -15.54 13.94 -13.14
C ARG A 186 -15.48 14.14 -14.64
N VAL A 187 -15.70 13.07 -15.40
CA VAL A 187 -15.76 13.14 -16.88
C VAL A 187 -17.00 13.94 -17.31
N SER A 188 -18.16 13.65 -16.72
CA SER A 188 -19.41 14.39 -16.95
C SER A 188 -19.27 15.88 -16.62
N ALA A 189 -18.54 16.25 -15.56
CA ALA A 189 -18.26 17.64 -15.22
C ALA A 189 -17.43 18.36 -16.30
N HIS A 190 -16.50 17.66 -16.96
CA HIS A 190 -15.78 18.21 -18.10
C HIS A 190 -16.71 18.40 -19.32
N VAL A 191 -17.57 17.43 -19.61
CA VAL A 191 -18.58 17.54 -20.67
C VAL A 191 -19.51 18.73 -20.43
N ALA A 192 -20.01 18.88 -19.19
CA ALA A 192 -20.85 20.01 -18.81
C ALA A 192 -20.15 21.38 -18.96
N GLN A 193 -18.81 21.40 -18.96
CA GLN A 193 -18.00 22.60 -19.22
C GLN A 193 -17.66 22.79 -20.72
N GLY A 194 -18.27 22.01 -21.62
CA GLY A 194 -18.07 22.07 -23.06
C GLY A 194 -16.89 21.25 -23.59
N ALA A 195 -16.33 20.34 -22.78
CA ALA A 195 -15.29 19.43 -23.26
C ALA A 195 -15.88 18.32 -24.12
N VAL A 196 -15.19 17.95 -25.20
CA VAL A 196 -15.55 16.80 -26.02
C VAL A 196 -14.72 15.58 -25.57
N PRO A 197 -15.33 14.48 -25.09
CA PRO A 197 -14.62 13.24 -24.84
C PRO A 197 -13.99 12.70 -26.13
N VAL A 198 -12.69 12.43 -26.07
CA VAL A 198 -11.93 11.81 -27.19
C VAL A 198 -11.85 10.32 -26.95
N ILE A 199 -11.39 9.92 -25.77
CA ILE A 199 -11.36 8.53 -25.32
C ILE A 199 -11.39 8.47 -23.79
N VAL A 200 -12.14 7.51 -23.24
CA VAL A 200 -12.26 7.27 -21.80
C VAL A 200 -12.13 5.77 -21.54
N LEU A 201 -11.09 5.38 -20.81
CA LEU A 201 -10.82 3.99 -20.46
C LEU A 201 -11.18 3.74 -19.00
N CYS A 202 -12.03 2.76 -18.77
CA CYS A 202 -12.36 2.23 -17.46
C CYS A 202 -11.41 1.08 -17.10
N ALA A 203 -10.84 1.14 -15.91
CA ALA A 203 -10.04 0.05 -15.36
C ALA A 203 -10.03 0.13 -13.83
N PRO A 204 -9.49 -0.88 -13.12
CA PRO A 204 -9.26 -0.77 -11.69
C PRO A 204 -8.39 0.46 -11.38
N SER A 205 -8.82 1.29 -10.41
CA SER A 205 -8.18 2.59 -10.08
C SER A 205 -6.64 2.57 -9.99
N GLN A 206 -6.04 1.48 -9.52
CA GLN A 206 -4.58 1.36 -9.48
C GLN A 206 -3.92 1.37 -10.86
N GLN A 207 -4.53 0.72 -11.85
CA GLN A 207 -4.01 0.71 -13.21
C GLN A 207 -4.14 2.11 -13.83
N VAL A 208 -5.27 2.78 -13.59
CA VAL A 208 -5.53 4.17 -14.02
C VAL A 208 -4.51 5.14 -13.43
N VAL A 209 -4.20 5.02 -12.13
CA VAL A 209 -3.18 5.87 -11.48
C VAL A 209 -1.81 5.69 -12.14
N VAL A 210 -1.38 4.43 -12.33
CA VAL A 210 -0.09 4.12 -12.96
C VAL A 210 -0.04 4.63 -14.41
N ALA A 211 -1.11 4.43 -15.18
CA ALA A 211 -1.23 4.89 -16.55
C ALA A 211 -1.19 6.42 -16.65
N ARG A 212 -1.93 7.13 -15.79
CA ARG A 212 -1.92 8.60 -15.68
C ARG A 212 -0.51 9.13 -15.39
N ASP A 213 0.19 8.53 -14.44
CA ASP A 213 1.54 8.93 -14.08
C ASP A 213 2.55 8.70 -15.23
N ARG A 214 2.35 7.67 -16.06
CA ARG A 214 3.13 7.47 -17.29
C ARG A 214 2.88 8.58 -18.31
N LEU A 215 1.62 8.93 -18.57
CA LEU A 215 1.28 10.03 -19.48
C LEU A 215 1.84 11.37 -19.01
N ARG A 216 1.76 11.69 -17.72
CA ARG A 216 2.34 12.93 -17.17
C ARG A 216 3.86 13.00 -17.41
N ARG A 217 4.57 11.88 -17.32
CA ARG A 217 6.01 11.83 -17.63
C ARG A 217 6.30 12.02 -19.12
N LEU A 218 5.50 11.41 -19.99
CA LEU A 218 5.67 11.52 -21.45
C LEU A 218 5.42 12.95 -21.96
N HIS A 219 4.42 13.63 -21.42
CA HIS A 219 3.97 14.92 -21.93
C HIS A 219 4.33 16.13 -21.04
N ARG A 220 5.01 15.89 -19.92
CA ARG A 220 5.46 16.93 -18.95
C ARG A 220 4.33 17.85 -18.45
N GLY A 221 3.09 17.36 -18.44
CA GLY A 221 1.90 18.12 -18.07
C GLY A 221 0.63 17.34 -18.39
N GLU A 222 -0.53 17.79 -17.90
CA GLU A 222 -1.84 17.14 -18.16
C GLU A 222 -2.63 17.83 -19.30
N MET A 223 -2.13 18.95 -19.81
CA MET A 223 -2.69 19.69 -20.95
C MET A 223 -1.65 19.72 -22.06
N VAL A 224 -2.06 19.38 -23.27
CA VAL A 224 -1.20 19.32 -24.45
C VAL A 224 -1.91 19.94 -25.66
N SER A 225 -1.14 20.26 -26.70
CA SER A 225 -1.71 20.72 -27.97
C SER A 225 -2.58 19.63 -28.59
N GLN A 226 -3.66 20.00 -29.29
CA GLN A 226 -4.47 19.04 -30.07
C GLN A 226 -3.69 18.25 -31.13
N ARG A 227 -2.49 18.73 -31.52
CA ARG A 227 -1.60 18.04 -32.47
C ARG A 227 -0.68 17.03 -31.79
N THR A 228 -0.62 17.01 -30.46
CA THR A 228 0.21 16.07 -29.71
C THR A 228 -0.49 14.70 -29.70
N PRO A 229 0.14 13.63 -30.20
CA PRO A 229 -0.43 12.30 -30.13
C PRO A 229 -0.46 11.83 -28.68
N VAL A 230 -1.66 11.52 -28.18
CA VAL A 230 -1.88 10.95 -26.85
C VAL A 230 -2.65 9.65 -27.02
N ASP A 231 -2.01 8.53 -26.70
CA ASP A 231 -2.60 7.20 -26.77
C ASP A 231 -2.79 6.65 -25.35
N LEU A 232 -4.07 6.49 -24.95
CA LEU A 232 -4.39 5.94 -23.63
C LEU A 232 -4.15 4.43 -23.56
N PHE A 233 -4.33 3.68 -24.65
CA PHE A 233 -4.10 2.23 -24.67
C PHE A 233 -2.62 1.89 -24.57
N ALA A 234 -1.72 2.74 -25.08
CA ALA A 234 -0.29 2.58 -24.88
C ALA A 234 0.13 2.56 -23.40
N VAL A 235 -0.62 3.23 -22.51
CA VAL A 235 -0.35 3.26 -21.07
C VAL A 235 -1.29 2.39 -20.24
N LEU A 236 -2.44 2.01 -20.79
CA LEU A 236 -3.48 1.18 -20.19
C LEU A 236 -4.08 0.21 -21.24
N PRO A 237 -3.32 -0.82 -21.65
CA PRO A 237 -3.69 -1.67 -22.79
C PRO A 237 -4.95 -2.52 -22.54
N ASP A 238 -5.21 -2.88 -21.29
CA ASP A 238 -6.36 -3.70 -20.89
C ASP A 238 -7.55 -2.85 -20.42
N GLY A 239 -7.53 -1.53 -20.67
CA GLY A 239 -8.63 -0.63 -20.30
C GLY A 239 -9.87 -0.89 -21.16
N LEU A 240 -11.06 -0.91 -20.55
CA LEU A 240 -12.32 -0.99 -21.28
C LEU A 240 -12.69 0.40 -21.81
N ASP A 241 -12.88 0.54 -23.12
CA ASP A 241 -13.41 1.78 -23.69
C ASP A 241 -14.86 1.98 -23.26
N VAL A 242 -15.13 3.12 -22.60
CA VAL A 242 -16.44 3.54 -22.10
C VAL A 242 -16.80 4.95 -22.56
N THR A 243 -16.18 5.41 -23.65
CA THR A 243 -16.36 6.77 -24.18
C THR A 243 -17.81 7.05 -24.57
N ASP A 244 -18.53 6.02 -25.04
CA ASP A 244 -19.94 6.05 -25.43
C ASP A 244 -20.90 6.44 -24.30
N ARG A 245 -20.49 6.23 -23.04
CA ARG A 245 -21.26 6.63 -21.85
C ARG A 245 -21.32 8.15 -21.65
N PHE A 246 -20.48 8.92 -22.37
CA PHE A 246 -20.36 10.37 -22.23
C PHE A 246 -20.74 11.05 -23.55
N PRO A 247 -22.04 11.35 -23.75
CA PRO A 247 -22.51 11.96 -24.99
C PRO A 247 -21.88 13.33 -25.18
N ARG A 248 -21.59 13.67 -26.44
CA ARG A 248 -21.15 15.01 -26.84
C ARG A 248 -22.36 15.94 -26.71
N SER A 249 -22.25 16.96 -25.85
CA SER A 249 -23.19 18.08 -25.80
C SER A 249 -23.14 18.89 -27.10
#